data_AF-A0A149QJ25-F1
#
_entry.id   AF-A0A149QJ25-F1
#
_cell.length_a   1.000
_cell.length_b   1.000
_cell.length_c   1.000
_cell.angle_alpha   90.00
_cell.angle_beta   90.00
_cell.angle_gamma   90.00
#
_symmetry.space_group_name_H-M   'P 1'
#
loop_
_entity.id
_entity.type
_entity.pdbx_description
1 polymer ?
#
loop_
_entity_poly.entity_id
_entity_poly.type
_entity_poly.pdbx_seq_one_letter_code
_entity_poly.pdbx_strand_id
1 'polypeptide(L)'
;MKIHHLVSDGNQAVAITQSASSGGGYAHPVKLSAIRFNVQDAEAALGELNKSGHRHEKAFEVIERWDVDARNQGPKSKFGRTLAALVDEAQGHLKGPVIYEAKSMQEDTARALNAAAKQARLSQVLPATGGPSMIIGGEVWNPRQEAQSQAPAPAAALEPPRQRVRL
;
A
#
# COMPACT_ATOMS: atom_id res chain seq x y z
N MET A 1 20.26 2.68 9.17
CA MET A 1 19.27 1.61 8.99
C MET A 1 18.99 1.46 7.51
N LYS A 2 18.70 0.24 7.01
CA LYS A 2 18.45 -0.04 5.59
C LYS A 2 17.09 -0.72 5.42
N ILE A 3 16.37 -0.42 4.34
CA ILE A 3 15.11 -1.10 3.97
C ILE A 3 15.36 -1.87 2.67
N HIS A 4 15.21 -3.19 2.74
CA HIS A 4 15.52 -4.10 1.64
C HIS A 4 14.33 -4.37 0.73
N HIS A 5 13.13 -4.32 1.28
CA HIS A 5 11.91 -4.66 0.55
C HIS A 5 10.72 -3.97 1.20
N LEU A 6 9.75 -3.58 0.38
CA LEU A 6 8.49 -3.02 0.83
C LEU A 6 7.37 -3.51 -0.08
N VAL A 7 6.29 -4.01 0.51
CA VAL A 7 5.04 -4.33 -0.18
C VAL A 7 3.87 -3.61 0.47
N SER A 8 2.87 -3.25 -0.33
CA SER A 8 1.66 -2.61 0.17
C SER A 8 0.42 -3.09 -0.57
N ASP A 9 -0.68 -3.18 0.17
CA ASP A 9 -2.04 -3.39 -0.34
C ASP A 9 -2.83 -2.08 -0.47
N GLY A 10 -2.19 -0.93 -0.25
CA GLY A 10 -2.78 0.40 -0.29
C GLY A 10 -3.33 0.92 1.04
N ASN A 11 -3.67 0.01 1.96
CA ASN A 11 -4.11 0.38 3.31
C ASN A 11 -2.98 0.22 4.32
N GLN A 12 -2.22 -0.86 4.21
CA GLN A 12 -1.06 -1.17 5.03
C GLN A 12 0.13 -1.53 4.14
N ALA A 13 1.31 -1.47 4.74
CA ALA A 13 2.55 -1.83 4.12
C ALA A 13 3.36 -2.72 5.07
N VAL A 14 4.10 -3.65 4.49
CA VAL A 14 5.09 -4.48 5.17
C VAL A 14 6.45 -4.12 4.61
N ALA A 15 7.40 -3.82 5.50
CA ALA A 15 8.75 -3.48 5.12
C ALA A 15 9.76 -4.43 5.79
N ILE A 16 10.74 -4.87 5.02
CA ILE A 16 11.86 -5.67 5.51
C ILE A 16 13.04 -4.73 5.78
N THR A 17 13.39 -4.61 7.06
CA THR A 17 14.33 -3.62 7.56
C THR A 17 15.56 -4.27 8.17
N GLN A 18 16.68 -3.55 8.11
CA GLN A 18 17.95 -3.90 8.73
C GLN A 18 18.41 -2.77 9.65
N SER A 19 18.50 -3.07 10.94
CA SER A 19 19.08 -2.16 11.95
C SER A 19 20.35 -2.75 12.54
N ALA A 20 21.26 -1.88 12.99
CA ALA A 20 22.44 -2.33 13.73
C ALA A 20 22.00 -2.96 15.05
N SER A 21 22.64 -4.06 15.43
CA SER A 21 22.46 -4.69 16.75
C SER A 21 23.66 -4.31 17.62
N SER A 22 23.42 -3.97 18.89
CA SER A 22 24.51 -3.75 19.85
C SER A 22 24.99 -5.09 20.40
N GLY A 23 26.20 -5.51 20.02
CA GLY A 23 26.77 -6.79 20.47
C GLY A 23 28.17 -7.07 19.93
N GLY A 24 29.18 -6.46 20.55
CA GLY A 24 30.56 -6.99 20.73
C GLY A 24 31.42 -7.39 19.51
N GLY A 25 32.57 -6.72 19.36
CA GLY A 25 33.77 -7.27 18.71
C GLY A 25 33.82 -7.23 17.17
N TYR A 26 34.59 -8.14 16.56
CA TYR A 26 34.85 -8.24 15.11
C TYR A 26 33.63 -8.59 14.23
N ALA A 27 32.45 -8.83 14.83
CA ALA A 27 31.21 -9.13 14.11
C ALA A 27 30.45 -7.87 13.70
N HIS A 28 29.67 -7.95 12.62
CA HIS A 28 28.74 -6.89 12.23
C HIS A 28 27.30 -7.38 12.47
N PRO A 29 26.88 -7.56 13.73
CA PRO A 29 25.55 -8.05 14.04
C PRO A 29 24.49 -7.02 13.64
N VAL A 30 23.48 -7.48 12.90
CA VAL A 30 22.34 -6.68 12.49
C VAL A 30 21.06 -7.45 12.77
N LYS A 31 19.99 -6.71 13.00
CA LYS A 31 18.64 -7.26 13.09
C LYS A 31 17.97 -7.10 11.74
N LEU A 32 17.55 -8.20 11.13
CA LEU A 32 16.55 -8.16 10.07
C LEU A 32 15.16 -8.23 10.72
N SER A 33 14.22 -7.38 10.31
CA SER A 33 12.86 -7.38 10.86
C SER A 33 11.84 -7.14 9.75
N ALA A 34 10.74 -7.89 9.77
CA ALA A 34 9.54 -7.52 9.05
C ALA A 34 8.68 -6.63 9.95
N ILE A 35 8.31 -5.46 9.45
CA ILE A 35 7.44 -4.52 10.16
C ILE A 35 6.19 -4.26 9.33
N ARG A 36 5.08 -3.99 10.01
CA ARG A 36 3.81 -3.63 9.39
C ARG A 36 3.34 -2.29 9.90
N PHE A 37 2.84 -1.46 9.00
CA PHE A 37 2.28 -0.15 9.34
C PHE A 37 1.16 0.23 8.39
N ASN A 38 0.27 1.12 8.82
CA ASN A 38 -0.74 1.68 7.93
C ASN A 38 -0.07 2.67 6.96
N VAL A 39 -0.45 2.65 5.68
CA VAL A 39 0.11 3.55 4.65
C VAL A 39 -0.09 5.02 5.03
N GLN A 40 -1.20 5.35 5.68
CA GLN A 40 -1.46 6.70 6.19
C GLN A 40 -0.43 7.17 7.22
N ASP A 41 0.21 6.24 7.93
CA ASP A 41 1.18 6.51 9.00
C ASP A 41 2.61 6.25 8.52
N ALA A 42 2.82 6.05 7.22
CA ALA A 42 4.12 5.70 6.63
C ALA A 42 5.23 6.69 7.01
N GLU A 43 4.96 8.00 6.99
CA GLU A 43 5.94 9.02 7.35
C GLU A 43 6.36 8.92 8.83
N ALA A 44 5.38 8.68 9.72
CA ALA A 44 5.63 8.48 11.14
C ALA A 44 6.42 7.19 11.37
N ALA A 45 5.98 6.08 10.77
CA ALA A 45 6.63 4.78 10.85
C ALA A 45 8.09 4.84 10.36
N LEU A 46 8.34 5.41 9.18
CA LEU A 46 9.69 5.58 8.62
C LEU A 46 10.55 6.53 9.45
N GLY A 47 9.97 7.61 9.98
CA GLY A 47 10.65 8.55 10.86
C GLY A 47 11.08 7.90 12.20
N GLU A 48 10.21 7.08 12.78
CA GLU A 48 10.46 6.36 14.03
C GLU A 48 11.44 5.21 13.88
N LEU A 49 11.49 4.58 12.71
CA LEU A 49 12.48 3.56 12.42
C LEU A 49 13.92 4.14 12.52
N ASN A 50 14.10 5.41 12.16
CA ASN A 50 15.38 6.11 12.31
C ASN A 50 15.66 6.60 13.73
N LYS A 51 14.62 6.71 14.59
CA LYS A 51 14.78 7.15 15.97
C LYS A 51 15.19 5.97 16.85
N SER A 52 16.36 6.08 17.50
CA SER A 52 16.82 5.09 18.46
C SER A 52 16.00 5.16 19.74
N GLY A 53 15.18 4.13 20.02
CA GLY A 53 14.51 4.00 21.31
C GLY A 53 13.36 3.00 21.32
N HIS A 54 13.28 2.20 22.39
CA HIS A 54 12.12 1.37 22.72
C HIS A 54 11.09 2.10 23.60
N ARG A 55 11.39 3.35 23.98
CA ARG A 55 10.61 4.12 24.97
C ARG A 55 9.41 4.85 24.39
N HIS A 56 9.24 4.84 23.07
CA HIS A 56 8.13 5.49 22.40
C HIS A 56 7.24 4.45 21.76
N GLU A 57 5.93 4.66 21.89
CA GLU A 57 4.93 3.98 21.08
C GLU A 57 5.30 4.17 19.60
N LYS A 58 5.16 3.11 18.82
CA LYS A 58 5.56 3.09 17.42
C LYS A 58 4.33 2.99 16.53
N ALA A 59 4.31 3.76 15.46
CA ALA A 59 3.33 3.70 14.38
C ALA A 59 3.46 2.44 13.50
N PHE A 60 4.29 1.48 13.91
CA PHE A 60 4.47 0.20 13.23
C PHE A 60 4.56 -0.95 14.23
N GLU A 61 4.04 -2.09 13.80
CA GLU A 61 4.16 -3.38 14.45
C GLU A 61 5.41 -4.10 13.93
N VAL A 62 6.12 -4.82 14.80
CA VAL A 62 7.20 -5.73 14.39
C VAL A 62 6.60 -7.13 14.36
N ILE A 63 6.48 -7.71 13.17
CA ILE A 63 5.92 -9.05 12.98
C ILE A 63 6.94 -10.09 13.41
N GLU A 64 8.19 -9.92 12.95
CA GLU A 64 9.27 -10.84 13.22
C GLU A 64 10.62 -10.14 13.20
N ARG A 65 11.60 -10.74 13.88
CA ARG A 65 12.95 -10.19 14.04
C ARG A 65 13.99 -11.30 14.20
N TRP A 66 15.08 -11.16 13.46
CA TRP A 66 16.15 -12.14 13.38
C TRP A 66 17.53 -11.51 13.57
N ASP A 67 18.37 -12.15 14.39
CA ASP A 67 19.80 -11.85 14.51
C ASP A 67 20.60 -12.47 13.37
N VAL A 68 21.26 -11.63 12.59
CA VAL A 68 22.12 -12.04 11.48
C VAL A 68 23.43 -11.25 11.46
N ASP A 69 24.40 -11.69 10.68
CA ASP A 69 25.68 -11.01 10.50
C ASP A 69 25.75 -10.40 9.09
N ALA A 70 26.01 -9.09 9.01
CA ALA A 70 26.06 -8.35 7.75
C ALA A 70 27.35 -8.54 6.95
N ARG A 71 28.38 -9.23 7.47
CA ARG A 71 29.64 -9.50 6.75
C ARG A 71 29.48 -10.39 5.54
N ASN A 72 28.54 -11.35 5.60
CA ASN A 72 28.31 -12.29 4.51
C ASN A 72 26.85 -12.22 4.08
N GLN A 73 26.59 -11.48 3.00
CA GLN A 73 25.25 -11.26 2.45
C GLN A 73 24.94 -12.17 1.25
N GLY A 74 25.78 -13.18 1.00
CA GLY A 74 25.57 -14.11 -0.11
C GLY A 74 24.26 -14.92 0.05
N PRO A 75 23.64 -15.41 -1.04
CA PRO A 75 22.34 -16.09 -0.98
C PRO A 75 22.30 -17.33 -0.06
N LYS A 76 23.45 -17.99 0.13
CA LYS A 76 23.58 -19.18 0.99
C LYS A 76 23.87 -18.84 2.46
N SER A 77 24.22 -17.59 2.77
CA SER A 77 24.54 -17.18 4.14
C SER A 77 23.27 -17.15 5.02
N LYS A 78 23.44 -17.06 6.34
CA LYS A 78 22.29 -16.85 7.24
C LYS A 78 21.55 -15.56 6.88
N PHE A 79 22.28 -14.48 6.62
CA PHE A 79 21.70 -13.20 6.19
C PHE A 79 20.88 -13.36 4.91
N GLY A 80 21.45 -13.93 3.84
CA GLY A 80 20.79 -14.04 2.54
C GLY A 80 19.55 -14.93 2.61
N ARG A 81 19.64 -16.07 3.32
CA ARG A 81 18.50 -16.99 3.51
C ARG A 81 17.39 -16.35 4.34
N THR A 82 17.73 -15.68 5.44
CA THR A 82 16.74 -14.97 6.26
C THR A 82 16.09 -13.85 5.46
N LEU A 83 16.86 -13.02 4.75
CA LEU A 83 16.30 -11.96 3.93
C LEU A 83 15.35 -12.51 2.85
N ALA A 84 15.72 -13.61 2.19
CA ALA A 84 14.87 -14.24 1.18
C ALA A 84 13.56 -14.77 1.78
N ALA A 85 13.61 -15.43 2.94
CA ALA A 85 12.42 -15.92 3.63
C ALA A 85 11.49 -14.76 4.03
N LEU A 86 12.03 -13.69 4.62
CA LEU A 86 11.26 -12.49 4.97
C LEU A 86 10.57 -11.86 3.75
N VAL A 87 11.23 -11.85 2.60
CA VAL A 87 10.66 -11.30 1.35
C VAL A 87 9.55 -12.19 0.80
N ASP A 88 9.71 -13.52 0.88
CA ASP A 88 8.70 -14.49 0.44
C ASP A 88 7.43 -14.41 1.31
N GLU A 89 7.60 -14.25 2.63
CA GLU A 89 6.51 -14.17 3.61
C GLU A 89 5.82 -12.79 3.65
N ALA A 90 6.47 -11.73 3.16
CA ALA A 90 5.98 -10.35 3.27
C ALA A 90 4.57 -10.15 2.72
N GLN A 91 4.23 -10.79 1.60
CA GLN A 91 2.89 -10.72 1.02
C GLN A 91 1.83 -11.38 1.93
N GLY A 92 2.18 -12.48 2.60
CA GLY A 92 1.27 -13.19 3.52
C GLY A 92 0.89 -12.38 4.76
N HIS A 93 1.62 -11.30 5.06
CA HIS A 93 1.33 -10.40 6.17
C HIS A 93 0.37 -9.25 5.81
N LEU A 94 0.04 -9.09 4.53
CA LEU A 94 -0.99 -8.18 4.05
C LEU A 94 -2.39 -8.81 4.16
N LYS A 95 -3.42 -7.96 4.20
CA LYS A 95 -4.84 -8.32 4.29
C LYS A 95 -5.45 -8.35 2.90
N GLY A 96 -4.92 -7.54 1.99
CA GLY A 96 -5.32 -7.48 0.59
C GLY A 96 -4.20 -7.91 -0.37
N PRO A 97 -4.51 -7.93 -1.68
CA PRO A 97 -3.52 -8.20 -2.71
C PRO A 97 -2.46 -7.08 -2.75
N VAL A 98 -1.25 -7.44 -3.16
CA VAL A 98 -0.15 -6.48 -3.36
C VAL A 98 -0.50 -5.57 -4.53
N ILE A 99 -0.59 -4.27 -4.28
CA ILE A 99 -0.77 -3.24 -5.31
C ILE A 99 0.53 -2.48 -5.61
N TYR A 100 1.49 -2.56 -4.69
CA TYR A 100 2.79 -1.92 -4.80
C TYR A 100 3.87 -2.80 -4.18
N GLU A 101 4.97 -2.98 -4.91
CA GLU A 101 6.17 -3.67 -4.44
C GLU A 101 7.40 -2.86 -4.82
N ALA A 102 8.32 -2.70 -3.88
CA ALA A 102 9.61 -2.08 -4.10
C ALA A 102 10.73 -2.94 -3.52
N LYS A 103 11.65 -3.35 -4.40
CA LYS A 103 12.86 -4.09 -4.05
C LYS A 103 13.97 -3.06 -3.87
N SER A 104 14.43 -2.89 -2.63
CA SER A 104 15.33 -1.83 -2.15
C SER A 104 14.69 -0.44 -2.20
N MET A 105 14.49 0.20 -1.03
CA MET A 105 14.06 1.61 -1.02
C MET A 105 15.21 2.51 -1.48
N GLN A 106 15.05 3.08 -2.68
CA GLN A 106 15.81 4.25 -3.13
C GLN A 106 15.02 5.52 -2.75
N GLU A 107 15.64 6.70 -2.86
CA GLU A 107 14.99 7.99 -2.53
C GLU A 107 13.63 8.17 -3.23
N ASP A 108 13.52 7.72 -4.48
CA ASP A 108 12.28 7.79 -5.26
C ASP A 108 11.16 6.89 -4.69
N THR A 109 11.52 5.75 -4.10
CA THR A 109 10.57 4.83 -3.44
C THR A 109 9.98 5.45 -2.18
N ALA A 110 10.81 6.18 -1.40
CA ALA A 110 10.33 6.91 -0.22
C ALA A 110 9.40 8.05 -0.62
N ARG A 111 9.70 8.75 -1.73
CA ARG A 111 8.83 9.81 -2.27
C ARG A 111 7.49 9.23 -2.76
N ALA A 112 7.49 8.08 -3.43
CA ALA A 112 6.28 7.41 -3.89
C ALA A 112 5.38 6.97 -2.73
N LEU A 113 5.97 6.36 -1.69
CA LEU A 113 5.23 5.96 -0.48
C LEU A 113 4.65 7.18 0.25
N ASN A 114 5.41 8.28 0.35
CA ASN A 114 4.93 9.53 0.94
C ASN A 114 3.79 10.17 0.13
N ALA A 115 3.83 10.09 -1.20
CA ALA A 115 2.74 10.54 -2.05
C ALA A 115 1.47 9.70 -1.82
N ALA A 116 1.60 8.37 -1.76
CA ALA A 116 0.50 7.46 -1.44
C ALA A 116 -0.08 7.73 -0.04
N ALA A 117 0.77 7.95 0.96
CA ALA A 117 0.36 8.29 2.32
C ALA A 117 -0.43 9.61 2.37
N LYS A 118 0.03 10.64 1.64
CA LYS A 118 -0.68 11.92 1.52
C LYS A 118 -2.04 11.76 0.84
N GLN A 119 -2.11 10.97 -0.23
CA GLN A 119 -3.36 10.69 -0.92
C GLN A 119 -4.33 9.92 -0.02
N ALA A 120 -3.87 8.91 0.71
CA ALA A 120 -4.69 8.16 1.66
C ALA A 120 -5.28 9.06 2.77
N ARG A 121 -4.47 9.97 3.32
CA ARG A 121 -4.94 10.98 4.30
C ARG A 121 -5.97 11.93 3.69
N LEU A 122 -5.75 12.42 2.46
CA LEU A 122 -6.69 13.30 1.77
C LEU A 122 -8.04 12.61 1.50
N SER A 123 -8.03 11.33 1.12
CA SER A 123 -9.25 10.55 0.88
C SER A 123 -10.08 10.31 2.15
N GLN A 124 -9.49 10.37 3.34
CA GLN A 124 -10.22 10.27 4.62
C GLN A 124 -10.74 11.62 5.11
N VAL A 125 -10.02 12.71 4.83
CA VAL A 125 -10.41 14.08 5.24
C VAL A 125 -11.46 14.66 4.30
N LEU A 126 -11.48 14.24 3.03
CA LEU A 126 -12.59 14.55 2.14
C LEU A 126 -13.81 13.75 2.61
N PRO A 127 -14.91 14.40 3.01
CA PRO A 127 -16.15 13.66 3.27
C PRO A 127 -16.47 12.87 2.01
N ALA A 128 -16.75 11.56 2.16
CA ALA A 128 -17.31 10.75 1.09
C ALA A 128 -18.44 11.57 0.45
N THR A 129 -18.26 11.91 -0.82
CA THR A 129 -18.93 13.03 -1.50
C THR A 129 -20.46 12.91 -1.44
N GLY A 130 -21.06 13.31 -0.32
CA GLY A 130 -22.33 14.00 -0.31
C GLY A 130 -22.00 15.39 -0.82
N GLY A 131 -22.00 15.55 -2.15
CA GLY A 131 -21.71 16.84 -2.76
C GLY A 131 -22.59 17.93 -2.14
N PRO A 132 -22.09 19.17 -1.99
CA PRO A 132 -22.93 20.26 -1.52
C PRO A 132 -24.12 20.38 -2.49
N SER A 133 -25.32 20.17 -1.99
CA SER A 133 -26.54 20.48 -2.72
C SER A 133 -26.50 21.99 -3.00
N MET A 134 -26.16 22.36 -4.23
CA MET A 134 -26.25 23.76 -4.65
C MET A 134 -27.73 24.06 -4.92
N ILE A 135 -28.27 25.04 -4.18
CA ILE A 135 -29.58 25.59 -4.44
C ILE A 135 -29.40 26.69 -5.49
N ILE A 136 -29.90 26.46 -6.71
CA ILE A 136 -29.94 27.46 -7.77
C ILE A 136 -31.42 27.79 -7.99
N GLY A 137 -31.83 29.03 -7.72
CA GLY A 137 -33.20 29.49 -8.04
C GLY A 137 -34.33 28.83 -7.23
N GLY A 138 -34.04 28.19 -6.09
CA GLY A 138 -35.06 27.56 -5.24
C GLY A 138 -35.28 26.06 -5.48
N GLU A 139 -34.56 25.46 -6.44
CA GLU A 139 -34.57 24.01 -6.66
C GLU A 139 -33.23 23.38 -6.21
N VAL A 140 -33.33 22.22 -5.57
CA VAL A 140 -32.19 21.45 -5.08
C VAL A 140 -31.60 20.65 -6.24
N TRP A 141 -30.45 21.07 -6.73
CA TRP A 141 -29.76 20.35 -7.80
C TRP A 141 -28.98 19.15 -7.24
N ASN A 142 -29.20 17.97 -7.82
CA ASN A 142 -28.59 16.72 -7.36
C ASN A 142 -27.96 15.94 -8.55
N PRO A 143 -26.62 15.84 -8.64
CA PRO A 143 -25.93 15.29 -9.82
C PRO A 143 -26.19 13.80 -10.07
N ARG A 144 -26.83 13.10 -9.13
CA ARG A 144 -27.15 11.66 -9.25
C ARG A 144 -28.35 11.40 -10.18
N GLN A 145 -29.20 12.38 -10.45
CA GLN A 145 -30.41 12.21 -11.27
C GLN A 145 -30.14 12.25 -12.79
N GLU A 146 -29.12 12.98 -13.25
CA GLU A 146 -28.76 12.98 -14.68
C GLU A 146 -28.14 11.64 -15.10
N ALA A 147 -27.32 11.01 -14.26
CA ALA A 147 -26.70 9.73 -14.58
C ALA A 147 -27.72 8.57 -14.73
N GLN A 148 -28.90 8.69 -14.13
CA GLN A 148 -30.01 7.75 -14.35
C GLN A 148 -30.91 8.13 -15.54
N SER A 149 -30.91 9.41 -15.93
CA SER A 149 -31.69 9.91 -17.07
C SER A 149 -30.98 9.71 -18.42
N GLN A 150 -29.72 9.29 -18.38
CA GLN A 150 -28.91 8.94 -19.55
C GLN A 150 -28.71 7.41 -19.68
N ALA A 151 -29.74 6.63 -19.33
CA ALA A 151 -29.87 5.29 -19.91
C ALA A 151 -30.26 5.47 -21.39
N PRO A 152 -29.56 4.84 -22.35
CA PRO A 152 -30.02 4.84 -23.73
C PRO A 152 -31.41 4.20 -23.79
N ALA A 153 -32.37 4.94 -24.37
CA ALA A 153 -33.72 4.46 -24.67
C ALA A 153 -33.66 3.11 -25.41
N PRO A 154 -34.65 2.21 -25.19
CA PRO A 154 -34.62 0.87 -25.75
C PRO A 154 -34.57 0.93 -27.26
N ALA A 155 -33.65 0.17 -27.87
CA ALA A 155 -33.58 0.00 -29.31
C ALA A 155 -34.94 -0.49 -29.81
N ALA A 156 -35.61 0.35 -30.61
CA ALA A 156 -36.78 -0.03 -31.37
C ALA A 156 -36.46 -1.29 -32.18
N ALA A 157 -37.10 -2.41 -31.84
CA ALA A 157 -37.04 -3.62 -32.63
C ALA A 157 -37.65 -3.32 -34.00
N LEU A 158 -36.79 -3.21 -35.00
CA LEU A 158 -37.15 -3.20 -36.41
C LEU A 158 -37.97 -4.46 -36.73
N GLU A 159 -39.20 -4.26 -37.20
CA GLU A 159 -40.02 -5.32 -37.79
C GLU A 159 -39.27 -6.01 -38.95
N PRO A 160 -39.31 -7.35 -39.05
CA PRO A 160 -38.81 -8.03 -40.23
C PRO A 160 -39.80 -7.91 -41.40
N PRO A 161 -39.32 -7.74 -42.65
CA PRO A 161 -40.18 -7.57 -43.81
C PRO A 161 -40.95 -8.85 -44.16
N ARG A 162 -42.24 -8.67 -44.49
CA ARG A 162 -43.19 -9.69 -44.95
C ARG A 162 -42.63 -10.55 -46.09
N GLN A 163 -42.54 -11.86 -45.85
CA GLN A 163 -42.36 -12.88 -46.88
C GLN A 163 -43.56 -12.88 -47.85
N ARG A 164 -43.31 -12.63 -49.14
CA ARG A 164 -44.22 -12.98 -50.24
C ARG A 164 -43.83 -14.34 -50.79
N VAL A 165 -44.77 -15.28 -50.70
CA VAL A 165 -44.74 -16.61 -51.31
C VAL A 165 -44.82 -16.50 -52.84
N ARG A 166 -44.08 -17.34 -53.56
CA ARG A 166 -44.59 -17.94 -54.81
C ARG A 166 -44.24 -19.43 -54.86
N LEU A 167 -45.28 -20.19 -55.17
CA LEU A 167 -45.28 -21.57 -55.66
C LEU A 167 -44.54 -21.67 -57.00
#